data_AF-A0A0F7LNX8-F1
#
_entry.id   AF-A0A0F7LNX8-F1
#
_cell.length_a   1.000
_cell.length_b   1.000
_cell.length_c   1.000
_cell.angle_alpha   90.00
_cell.angle_beta   90.00
_cell.angle_gamma   90.00
#
_symmetry.space_group_name_H-M   'P 1'
#
loop_
_entity.id
_entity.type
_entity.pdbx_description
1 polymer ?
#
loop_
_entity_poly.entity_id
_entity_poly.type
_entity_poly.pdbx_seq_one_letter_code
_entity_poly.pdbx_strand_id
1 'polypeptide(L)'
;MMNNDNHQQMVRILQSWHLIEFFQPYSLPDKDTDNAGRVNVTFDELKYSREKILPWLSHQSRHSLRIKTDKVRYTLYLSIFDKSLLNKIADECIASETRGC
;
A
#
# COMPACT_ATOMS: atom_id res chain seq x y z
N MET A 1 5.86 14.41 13.66
CA MET A 1 7.27 14.12 13.36
C MET A 1 7.51 12.65 13.65
N MET A 2 7.72 11.81 12.63
CA MET A 2 8.14 10.43 12.85
C MET A 2 9.58 10.43 13.38
N ASN A 3 9.83 9.69 14.47
CA ASN A 3 11.15 9.59 15.09
C ASN A 3 12.14 8.98 14.09
N ASN A 4 13.30 9.62 13.89
CA ASN A 4 14.29 9.23 12.87
C ASN A 4 14.75 7.77 13.03
N ASP A 5 14.75 7.28 14.27
CA ASP A 5 15.12 5.91 14.63
C ASP A 5 14.13 4.86 14.11
N ASN A 6 12.83 5.17 14.09
CA ASN A 6 11.81 4.26 13.57
C ASN A 6 11.95 4.10 12.05
N HIS A 7 12.28 5.19 11.36
CA HIS A 7 12.51 5.15 9.92
C HIS A 7 13.71 4.27 9.57
N GLN A 8 14.83 4.43 10.29
CA GLN A 8 16.00 3.58 10.09
C GLN A 8 15.74 2.09 10.40
N GLN A 9 14.97 1.78 11.45
CA GLN A 9 14.59 0.40 11.74
C GLN A 9 13.74 -0.22 10.63
N MET A 10 12.77 0.53 10.09
CA MET A 10 11.94 0.08 8.97
C MET A 10 12.77 -0.24 7.72
N VAL A 11 13.76 0.60 7.39
CA VAL A 11 14.68 0.36 6.27
C VAL A 11 15.49 -0.92 6.48
N ARG A 12 16.03 -1.16 7.68
CA ARG A 12 16.80 -2.39 7.97
C ARG A 12 15.97 -3.67 7.86
N ILE A 13 14.70 -3.62 8.31
CA ILE A 13 13.77 -4.75 8.17
C ILE A 13 13.55 -5.05 6.69
N LEU A 14 13.29 -4.01 5.88
CA LEU A 14 13.06 -4.16 4.44
C LEU A 14 14.28 -4.72 3.70
N GLN A 15 15.49 -4.23 4.00
CA GLN A 15 16.73 -4.77 3.44
C GLN A 15 16.93 -6.23 3.84
N SER A 16 16.67 -6.59 5.10
CA SER A 16 16.82 -7.97 5.57
C SER A 16 15.82 -8.93 4.91
N TRP A 17 14.59 -8.45 4.65
CA TRP A 17 13.58 -9.22 3.93
C TRP A 17 13.94 -9.43 2.46
N HIS A 18 14.52 -8.42 1.80
CA HIS A 18 14.99 -8.55 0.41
C HIS A 18 16.11 -9.58 0.24
N LEU A 19 16.91 -9.85 1.28
CA LEU A 19 17.94 -10.88 1.25
C LEU A 19 17.37 -12.32 1.32
N ILE A 20 16.11 -12.48 1.71
CA ILE A 20 15.45 -13.79 1.90
C ILE A 20 14.53 -14.12 0.72
N GLU A 21 13.87 -13.12 0.14
CA GLU A 21 13.02 -13.25 -1.05
C GLU A 21 13.25 -12.10 -2.04
N PHE A 22 13.18 -12.40 -3.33
CA PHE A 22 13.19 -11.38 -4.38
C PHE A 22 11.95 -10.48 -4.25
N PHE A 23 12.13 -9.30 -3.66
CA PHE A 23 11.05 -8.33 -3.48
C PHE A 23 10.90 -7.47 -4.73
N GLN A 24 9.85 -7.70 -5.51
CA GLN A 24 9.38 -6.75 -6.50
C GLN A 24 8.25 -5.89 -5.91
N PRO A 25 8.38 -4.55 -5.91
CA PRO A 25 7.31 -3.65 -5.46
C PRO A 25 6.03 -3.89 -6.26
N TYR A 26 4.95 -4.25 -5.57
CA TYR A 26 3.67 -4.46 -6.24
C TYR A 26 3.12 -3.13 -6.75
N SER A 27 2.78 -3.10 -8.03
CA SER A 27 2.05 -1.98 -8.64
C SER A 27 0.57 -2.34 -8.64
N LEU A 28 -0.26 -1.45 -8.07
CA LEU A 28 -1.69 -1.54 -8.32
C LEU A 28 -1.92 -1.48 -9.84
N PRO A 29 -2.96 -2.16 -10.38
CA PRO A 29 -3.31 -2.07 -11.81
C PRO A 29 -3.46 -0.59 -12.23
N ASP A 30 -3.51 -0.21 -13.50
CA ASP A 30 -3.75 1.21 -13.81
C ASP A 30 -5.18 1.65 -13.45
N LYS A 31 -5.35 2.92 -13.08
CA LYS A 31 -6.69 3.49 -12.79
C LYS A 31 -7.58 3.51 -14.03
N ASP A 32 -6.99 3.56 -15.22
CA ASP A 32 -7.71 3.68 -16.49
C ASP A 32 -8.35 2.36 -16.95
N THR A 33 -7.87 1.21 -16.44
CA THR A 33 -8.47 -0.10 -16.75
C THR A 33 -9.68 -0.41 -15.89
N ASP A 34 -9.79 0.21 -14.71
CA ASP A 34 -10.89 -0.01 -13.78
C ASP A 34 -11.75 1.25 -13.66
N ASN A 35 -12.90 1.26 -14.34
CA ASN A 35 -13.97 2.25 -14.14
C ASN A 35 -14.52 2.31 -12.69
N ALA A 36 -13.99 1.47 -11.79
CA ALA A 36 -14.28 1.45 -10.37
C ALA A 36 -13.35 2.43 -9.65
N GLY A 37 -13.90 3.55 -9.18
CA GLY A 37 -13.16 4.56 -8.43
C GLY A 37 -12.38 3.95 -7.27
N ARG A 38 -11.05 4.09 -7.30
CA ARG A 38 -10.19 3.66 -6.21
C ARG A 38 -10.30 4.59 -5.03
N VAL A 39 -10.42 4.00 -3.84
CA VAL A 39 -10.44 4.72 -2.58
C VAL A 39 -9.13 4.43 -1.87
N ASN A 40 -8.29 5.45 -1.73
CA ASN A 40 -7.10 5.37 -0.93
C ASN A 40 -7.48 5.73 0.50
N VAL A 41 -7.11 4.88 1.46
CA VAL A 41 -7.35 5.11 2.88
C VAL A 41 -6.02 4.96 3.62
N THR A 42 -5.61 6.02 4.30
CA THR A 42 -4.44 5.98 5.18
C THR A 42 -4.76 5.22 6.47
N PHE A 43 -3.72 4.74 7.15
CA PHE A 43 -3.90 4.09 8.45
C PHE A 43 -4.57 5.00 9.48
N ASP A 44 -4.24 6.29 9.49
CA ASP A 44 -4.82 7.25 10.43
C ASP A 44 -6.32 7.49 10.15
N GLU A 45 -6.72 7.59 8.89
CA GLU A 45 -8.12 7.67 8.49
C GLU A 45 -8.89 6.40 8.89
N LEU A 46 -8.30 5.22 8.67
CA LEU A 46 -8.90 3.95 9.08
C LEU A 46 -9.01 3.86 10.61
N LYS A 47 -8.00 4.30 11.35
CA LYS A 47 -8.00 4.29 12.82
C LYS A 47 -9.07 5.20 13.40
N TYR A 48 -9.25 6.38 12.79
CA TYR A 48 -10.24 7.37 13.23
C TYR A 48 -11.67 6.98 12.84
N SER A 49 -11.90 6.67 11.55
CA SER A 49 -13.24 6.39 11.02
C SER A 49 -13.68 4.93 11.18
N ARG A 50 -12.75 4.02 11.48
CA ARG A 50 -12.98 2.59 11.65
C ARG A 50 -13.76 2.01 10.47
N GLU A 51 -14.80 1.24 10.76
CA GLU A 51 -15.69 0.58 9.81
C GLU A 51 -16.49 1.55 8.93
N LYS A 52 -16.65 2.82 9.35
CA LYS A 52 -17.46 3.79 8.58
C LYS A 52 -16.88 4.14 7.23
N ILE A 53 -15.56 4.04 7.05
CA ILE A 53 -14.87 4.33 5.79
C ILE A 53 -14.92 3.14 4.81
N LEU A 54 -15.24 1.94 5.30
CA LEU A 54 -15.18 0.71 4.52
C LEU A 54 -16.54 0.45 3.84
N PRO A 55 -16.62 0.47 2.49
CA PRO A 55 -17.91 0.34 1.78
C PRO A 55 -18.58 -1.02 1.99
N TRP A 56 -17.84 -2.10 2.24
CA TRP A 56 -18.48 -3.38 2.54
C TRP A 56 -19.13 -3.44 3.92
N LEU A 57 -18.81 -2.52 4.85
CA LEU A 57 -19.39 -2.47 6.20
C LEU A 57 -20.35 -1.29 6.41
N SER A 58 -20.20 -0.20 5.67
CA SER A 58 -20.96 1.03 5.86
C SER A 58 -21.81 1.38 4.64
N HIS A 59 -23.13 1.42 4.84
CA HIS A 59 -24.07 1.89 3.80
C HIS A 59 -23.82 3.36 3.43
N GLN A 60 -23.38 4.17 4.39
CA GLN A 60 -23.08 5.57 4.16
C GLN A 60 -21.88 5.75 3.22
N SER A 61 -20.82 4.94 3.39
CA SER A 61 -19.66 4.98 2.50
C SER A 61 -19.97 4.38 1.12
N ARG A 62 -20.83 3.36 1.02
CA ARG A 62 -21.34 2.92 -0.31
C ARG A 62 -22.05 4.04 -1.05
N HIS A 63 -22.92 4.76 -0.34
CA HIS A 63 -23.67 5.85 -0.94
C HIS A 63 -22.75 7.01 -1.36
N SER A 64 -21.78 7.41 -0.52
CA SER A 64 -20.83 8.48 -0.87
C SER A 64 -19.95 8.10 -2.07
N LEU A 65 -19.59 6.83 -2.19
CA LEU A 65 -18.83 6.28 -3.32
C LEU A 65 -19.70 5.95 -4.55
N ARG A 66 -21.00 6.27 -4.50
CA ARG A 66 -21.96 6.03 -5.59
C ARG A 66 -21.99 4.56 -6.05
N ILE A 67 -21.81 3.63 -5.13
CA ILE A 67 -21.90 2.20 -5.40
C ILE A 67 -23.40 1.83 -5.48
N LYS A 68 -23.89 1.61 -6.70
CA LYS A 68 -25.35 1.51 -6.99
C LYS A 68 -25.94 0.10 -6.86
N THR A 69 -25.12 -0.94 -6.75
CA THR A 69 -25.55 -2.34 -6.76
C THR A 69 -25.17 -3.04 -5.45
N ASP A 70 -25.99 -3.99 -5.03
CA ASP A 70 -25.70 -4.84 -3.87
C ASP A 70 -24.78 -6.03 -4.23
N LYS A 71 -24.62 -6.32 -5.52
CA LYS A 71 -23.66 -7.33 -6.02
C LYS A 71 -22.37 -6.66 -6.45
N VAL A 72 -21.47 -6.44 -5.49
CA VAL A 72 -20.18 -5.77 -5.69
C VAL A 72 -19.06 -6.66 -5.16
N ARG A 73 -17.97 -6.75 -5.93
CA ARG A 73 -16.72 -7.33 -5.47
C ARG A 73 -15.77 -6.21 -5.06
N TYR A 74 -15.27 -6.28 -3.84
CA TYR A 74 -14.23 -5.38 -3.34
C TYR A 74 -12.88 -6.09 -3.41
N THR A 75 -11.86 -5.36 -3.88
CA THR A 75 -10.46 -5.80 -3.79
C THR A 75 -9.75 -4.89 -2.81
N LEU A 76 -9.24 -5.48 -1.72
CA LEU A 76 -8.50 -4.75 -0.70
C LEU A 76 -7.00 -4.92 -0.95
N TYR A 77 -6.31 -3.80 -1.12
CA TYR A 77 -4.85 -3.76 -1.18
C TYR A 77 -4.31 -3.15 0.11
N LEU A 78 -3.45 -3.89 0.81
CA LEU A 78 -2.79 -3.44 2.04
C LEU A 78 -1.30 -3.25 1.77
N SER A 79 -0.78 -2.10 2.16
CA SER A 79 0.64 -1.76 2.08
C SER A 79 1.13 -1.30 3.43
N ILE A 80 2.20 -1.92 3.92
CA ILE A 80 2.89 -1.52 5.17
C ILE A 80 3.85 -0.35 4.89
N PHE A 81 4.37 -0.28 3.67
CA PHE A 81 5.36 0.71 3.25
C PHE A 81 4.89 1.45 2.01
N ASP A 82 5.35 2.70 1.88
CA ASP A 82 5.14 3.48 0.67
C ASP A 82 5.88 2.82 -0.49
N LYS A 83 5.23 2.77 -1.66
CA LYS A 83 5.82 2.21 -2.88
C LYS A 83 7.12 2.93 -3.26
N SER A 84 7.21 4.24 -3.06
CA SER A 84 8.43 5.01 -3.33
C SER A 84 9.60 4.56 -2.45
N LEU A 85 9.34 4.22 -1.19
CA LEU A 85 10.33 3.68 -0.27
C LEU A 85 10.76 2.26 -0.69
N LEU A 86 9.80 1.42 -1.09
CA LEU A 86 10.08 0.07 -1.59
C LEU A 86 10.91 0.10 -2.87
N ASN A 87 10.57 0.98 -3.83
CA ASN A 87 11.33 1.16 -5.06
C ASN A 87 12.76 1.59 -4.76
N LYS A 88 12.95 2.57 -3.88
CA LYS A 88 14.29 3.05 -3.51
C LYS A 88 15.16 1.94 -2.93
N ILE A 89 14.59 1.11 -2.04
CA ILE A 89 15.33 -0.01 -1.42
C ILE A 89 15.65 -1.09 -2.46
N ALA A 90 14.70 -1.41 -3.35
CA ALA A 90 14.94 -2.36 -4.43
C ALA A 90 16.07 -1.86 -5.37
N ASP A 91 16.04 -0.59 -5.77
CA ASP A 91 17.08 0.01 -6.62
C ASP A 91 18.46 0.00 -5.92
N GLU A 92 18.51 0.33 -4.63
CA GLU A 92 19.75 0.28 -3.83
C GLU A 92 20.31 -1.15 -3.71
N CYS A 93 19.46 -2.14 -3.50
CA CYS A 93 19.87 -3.54 -3.44
C CYS A 93 20.42 -4.03 -4.78
N ILE A 94 19.70 -3.80 -5.89
CA ILE A 94 20.14 -4.16 -7.25
C ILE A 94 21.48 -3.50 -7.58
N ALA A 95 21.63 -2.21 -7.26
CA ALA A 95 22.87 -1.47 -7.50
C ALA A 95 24.05 -1.97 -6.65
N SER A 96 23.79 -2.52 -5.45
CA SER A 96 24.83 -3.10 -4.60
C SER A 96 25.34 -4.44 -5.13
N GLU A 97 24.45 -5.27 -5.70
CA GLU A 97 24.83 -6.55 -6.32
C GLU A 97 25.67 -6.33 -7.60
N THR A 98 25.34 -5.30 -8.40
CA THR A 98 26.09 -5.00 -9.64
C THR A 98 27.49 -4.44 -9.39
N ARG A 99 27.77 -3.88 -8.21
CA ARG A 99 29.12 -3.38 -7.84
C ARG A 99 30.04 -4.45 -7.24
N GLY A 100 29.50 -5.64 -6.97
CA GLY A 100 30.24 -6.79 -6.46
C GLY A 100 30.81 -7.71 -7.55
N CYS A 101 30.64 -7.37 -8.84
CA CYS A 101 31.19 -8.08 -10.00
C CYS A 101 32.34 -7.31 -10.64
#